data_AF-A0AAD7JK06-F1
#
_entry.id   AF-A0AAD7JK06-F1
#
_cell.length_a   1.000
_cell.length_b   1.000
_cell.length_c   1.000
_cell.angle_alpha   90.00
_cell.angle_beta   90.00
_cell.angle_gamma   90.00
#
_symmetry.space_group_name_H-M   'P 1'
#
loop_
_entity.id
_entity.type
_entity.pdbx_description
1 polymer ?
#
loop_
_entity_poly.entity_id
_entity_poly.type
_entity_poly.pdbx_seq_one_letter_code
_entity_poly.pdbx_strand_id
1 'polypeptide(L)'
;MLPREEILGLLSSLGVDLPPKTKLPDVELDKRLSKALDGAQYLSRVAPTLPFDPAIYSSWIRGKSNKTLVEAMRRHNVGEATMVDANQRKGMDSPFPALYSNAFMDLRETLPAIGHACDKGMVPIVLQDKGEMSGICMRVLEVRKFDDQTPILIVVFQHDVKDNLSPGSFAWISSYVSSGSGSPLVTITATVQEQHLLLRILNNNKKRLSSSYKPKRAPTESSFSLSFLIPVGPLGAQDMAKLNANNGCSICGEPAKQKCSRCGAVRYCDAVCQKEDWKSHRPLCSGWQGAKWQGITFILADLQVAGHYALRISRFDNVQHNDMGLRMERAKDNQGPPENTHGTTPFIVKIQVNSSQALGPAHTILPSNARDDGSNILIYDQRRTIDVIVLRAPEASEEEAAPFDAVTALVREKGDRGIKAFCWAIRTGEWTLDICLDRLPDWQKW
;
A
#
# COMPACT_ATOMS: atom_id res chain seq x y z
N MET A 1 -13.17 -21.13 -0.74
CA MET A 1 -13.13 -19.66 -0.97
C MET A 1 -13.58 -19.00 0.32
N LEU A 2 -12.99 -17.86 0.69
CA LEU A 2 -13.39 -17.14 1.90
C LEU A 2 -14.77 -16.48 1.70
N PRO A 3 -15.60 -16.33 2.75
CA PRO A 3 -16.81 -15.54 2.70
C PRO A 3 -16.54 -14.09 2.25
N ARG A 4 -17.50 -13.47 1.57
CA ARG A 4 -17.39 -12.10 1.04
C ARG A 4 -17.02 -11.07 2.10
N GLU A 5 -17.72 -11.09 3.24
CA GLU A 5 -17.48 -10.15 4.34
C GLU A 5 -16.05 -10.25 4.87
N GLU A 6 -15.51 -11.47 4.91
CA GLU A 6 -14.14 -11.70 5.31
C GLU A 6 -13.15 -11.14 4.29
N ILE A 7 -13.36 -11.34 2.98
CA ILE A 7 -12.49 -10.76 1.95
C ILE A 7 -12.48 -9.22 2.04
N LEU A 8 -13.64 -8.60 2.28
CA LEU A 8 -13.74 -7.15 2.45
C LEU A 8 -13.02 -6.66 3.71
N GLY A 9 -13.15 -7.38 4.84
CA GLY A 9 -12.41 -7.07 6.07
C GLY A 9 -10.91 -7.19 5.89
N LEU A 10 -10.44 -8.24 5.19
CA LEU A 10 -9.03 -8.43 4.87
C LEU A 10 -8.51 -7.32 3.94
N LEU A 11 -9.26 -6.94 2.89
CA LEU A 11 -8.92 -5.83 2.00
C LEU A 11 -8.81 -4.49 2.75
N SER A 12 -9.77 -4.20 3.63
CA SER A 12 -9.72 -2.99 4.44
C SER A 12 -8.50 -2.98 5.38
N SER A 13 -8.13 -4.14 5.96
CA SER A 13 -6.92 -4.23 6.80
C SER A 13 -5.61 -3.93 6.04
N LEU A 14 -5.60 -4.13 4.71
CA LEU A 14 -4.53 -3.75 3.78
C LEU A 14 -4.59 -2.27 3.33
N GLY A 15 -5.62 -1.51 3.69
CA GLY A 15 -5.86 -0.14 3.20
C GLY A 15 -6.60 -0.05 1.86
N VAL A 16 -7.29 -1.13 1.46
CA VAL A 16 -8.19 -1.15 0.30
C VAL A 16 -9.62 -1.01 0.80
N ASP A 17 -10.07 0.25 0.88
CA ASP A 17 -11.38 0.65 1.38
C ASP A 17 -12.42 0.65 0.25
N LEU A 18 -13.11 -0.48 0.12
CA LEU A 18 -14.27 -0.61 -0.75
C LEU A 18 -15.56 -0.27 0.01
N PRO A 19 -16.59 0.28 -0.65
CA PRO A 19 -17.88 0.50 0.00
C PRO A 19 -18.41 -0.80 0.61
N PRO A 20 -18.91 -0.82 1.87
CA PRO A 20 -19.38 -2.04 2.53
C PRO A 20 -20.49 -2.77 1.77
N LYS A 21 -21.30 -2.02 1.01
CA LYS A 21 -22.38 -2.53 0.16
C LYS A 21 -21.98 -2.68 -1.32
N THR A 22 -20.68 -2.75 -1.60
CA THR A 22 -20.20 -2.99 -2.97
C THR A 22 -20.84 -4.26 -3.53
N LYS A 23 -21.21 -4.24 -4.81
CA LYS A 23 -21.71 -5.41 -5.57
C LYS A 23 -20.66 -5.97 -6.53
N LEU A 24 -19.39 -5.64 -6.31
CA LEU A 24 -18.28 -6.25 -7.04
C LEU A 24 -18.39 -7.78 -6.96
N PRO A 25 -18.24 -8.53 -8.08
CA PRO A 25 -18.25 -9.99 -8.05
C PRO A 25 -17.20 -10.55 -7.08
N ASP A 26 -17.51 -11.67 -6.41
CA ASP A 26 -16.58 -12.28 -5.43
C ASP A 26 -15.23 -12.64 -6.06
N VAL A 27 -15.22 -13.06 -7.33
CA VAL A 27 -13.99 -13.32 -8.10
C VAL A 27 -13.11 -12.07 -8.24
N GLU A 28 -13.71 -10.89 -8.41
CA GLU A 28 -12.98 -9.63 -8.51
C GLU A 28 -12.44 -9.20 -7.14
N LEU A 29 -13.20 -9.41 -6.05
CA LEU A 29 -12.70 -9.17 -4.69
C LEU A 29 -11.52 -10.09 -4.36
N ASP A 30 -11.61 -11.38 -4.70
CA ASP A 30 -10.55 -12.37 -4.50
C ASP A 30 -9.27 -12.01 -5.28
N LYS A 31 -9.45 -11.54 -6.53
CA LYS A 31 -8.37 -11.05 -7.38
C LYS A 31 -7.73 -9.78 -6.80
N ARG A 32 -8.51 -8.85 -6.27
CA ARG A 32 -8.00 -7.64 -5.60
C ARG A 32 -7.19 -8.00 -4.36
N LEU A 33 -7.68 -8.92 -3.53
CA LEU A 33 -6.95 -9.37 -2.35
C LEU A 33 -5.61 -10.00 -2.73
N SER A 34 -5.59 -10.84 -3.77
CA SER A 34 -4.35 -11.44 -4.29
C SER A 34 -3.38 -10.37 -4.80
N LYS A 35 -3.85 -9.39 -5.57
CA LYS A 35 -3.02 -8.27 -6.06
C LYS A 35 -2.50 -7.38 -4.92
N ALA A 36 -3.31 -7.14 -3.90
CA ALA A 36 -2.89 -6.40 -2.70
C ALA A 36 -1.74 -7.13 -2.00
N LEU A 37 -1.85 -8.44 -1.81
CA LEU A 37 -0.77 -9.22 -1.19
C LEU A 37 0.49 -9.31 -2.07
N ASP A 38 0.35 -9.29 -3.40
CA ASP A 38 1.50 -9.22 -4.30
C ASP A 38 2.22 -7.87 -4.23
N GLY A 39 1.45 -6.77 -4.17
CA GLY A 39 1.99 -5.43 -3.97
C GLY A 39 2.68 -5.28 -2.61
N ALA A 40 2.07 -5.82 -1.55
CA ALA A 40 2.62 -5.80 -0.20
C ALA A 40 3.93 -6.61 -0.07
N GLN A 41 4.08 -7.67 -0.88
CA GLN A 41 5.31 -8.45 -1.00
C GLN A 41 6.36 -7.83 -1.93
N TYR A 42 6.03 -6.75 -2.65
CA TYR A 42 6.87 -6.19 -3.72
C TYR A 42 7.29 -7.26 -4.74
N LEU A 43 6.38 -8.18 -5.04
CA LEU A 43 6.71 -9.43 -5.71
C LEU A 43 7.29 -9.21 -7.11
N SER A 44 6.76 -8.23 -7.87
CA SER A 44 7.26 -7.90 -9.21
C SER A 44 8.74 -7.49 -9.22
N ARG A 45 9.29 -7.07 -8.08
CA ARG A 45 10.71 -6.78 -7.91
C ARG A 45 11.51 -8.02 -7.52
N VAL A 46 11.03 -8.80 -6.55
CA VAL A 46 11.77 -9.94 -5.99
C VAL A 46 11.75 -11.16 -6.92
N ALA A 47 10.65 -11.34 -7.65
CA ALA A 47 10.45 -12.39 -8.63
C ALA A 47 9.92 -11.78 -9.96
N PRO A 48 10.75 -10.99 -10.67
CA PRO A 48 10.33 -10.28 -11.88
C PRO A 48 10.05 -11.23 -13.06
N THR A 49 10.70 -12.40 -13.05
CA THR A 49 10.55 -13.44 -14.07
C THR A 49 9.89 -14.67 -13.47
N LEU A 50 8.94 -15.23 -14.22
CA LEU A 50 8.26 -16.48 -13.86
C LEU A 50 8.57 -17.57 -14.89
N PRO A 51 8.75 -18.83 -14.48
CA PRO A 51 8.69 -19.31 -13.09
C PRO A 51 9.92 -18.89 -12.26
N PHE A 52 9.69 -18.67 -10.97
CA PHE A 52 10.70 -18.29 -9.98
C PHE A 52 11.53 -19.50 -9.55
N ASP A 53 12.84 -19.48 -9.81
CA ASP A 53 13.78 -20.52 -9.38
C ASP A 53 14.65 -20.04 -8.21
N PRO A 54 14.42 -20.51 -6.97
CA PRO A 54 15.23 -20.14 -5.82
C PRO A 54 16.71 -20.52 -5.92
N ALA A 55 17.08 -21.51 -6.76
CA ALA A 55 18.44 -22.04 -6.83
C ALA A 55 19.46 -21.03 -7.38
N ILE A 56 19.00 -20.02 -8.13
CA ILE A 56 19.87 -18.98 -8.70
C ILE A 56 20.39 -18.00 -7.63
N TYR A 57 19.75 -17.97 -6.46
CA TYR A 57 20.09 -17.05 -5.38
C TYR A 57 21.08 -17.67 -4.40
N SER A 58 22.01 -16.85 -3.93
CA SER A 58 22.98 -17.25 -2.91
C SER A 58 22.30 -17.52 -1.55
N SER A 59 22.93 -18.33 -0.70
CA SER A 59 22.44 -18.58 0.65
C SER A 59 22.49 -17.33 1.52
N TRP A 60 21.49 -17.14 2.37
CA TRP A 60 21.52 -16.14 3.44
C TRP A 60 22.45 -16.63 4.56
N ILE A 61 23.75 -16.36 4.45
CA ILE A 61 24.75 -16.74 5.45
C ILE A 61 24.89 -15.61 6.48
N ARG A 62 24.62 -15.92 7.75
CA ARG A 62 24.92 -15.04 8.89
C ARG A 62 26.44 -14.83 8.95
N GLY A 63 26.90 -13.61 8.69
CA GLY A 63 28.34 -13.27 8.73
C GLY A 63 28.84 -12.31 7.65
N LYS A 64 28.04 -11.99 6.61
CA LYS A 64 28.39 -10.95 5.61
C LYS A 64 27.35 -9.81 5.49
N SER A 65 26.19 -9.96 6.11
CA SER A 65 25.17 -8.90 6.20
C SER A 65 24.99 -8.53 7.67
N ASN A 66 24.98 -7.24 8.00
CA ASN A 66 24.88 -6.74 9.37
C ASN A 66 23.48 -6.92 10.02
N LYS A 67 22.56 -7.71 9.43
CA LYS A 67 21.18 -7.89 9.93
C LYS A 67 20.83 -9.35 10.17
N THR A 68 20.09 -9.58 11.25
CA THR A 68 19.40 -10.84 11.55
C THR A 68 18.22 -11.06 10.60
N LEU A 69 17.72 -12.31 10.48
CA LEU A 69 16.52 -12.57 9.67
C LEU A 69 15.30 -11.84 10.23
N VAL A 70 15.14 -11.80 11.56
CA VAL A 70 14.04 -11.05 12.18
C VAL A 70 14.04 -9.58 11.77
N GLU A 71 15.20 -8.92 11.74
CA GLU A 71 15.33 -7.54 11.26
C GLU A 71 15.09 -7.42 9.76
N ALA A 72 15.61 -8.37 8.97
CA ALA A 72 15.48 -8.39 7.53
C ALA A 72 14.07 -8.76 7.04
N MET A 73 13.21 -9.31 7.89
CA MET A 73 11.79 -9.57 7.59
C MET A 73 10.89 -8.36 7.87
N ARG A 74 11.32 -7.40 8.69
CA ARG A 74 10.53 -6.20 9.00
C ARG A 74 10.48 -5.25 7.81
N ARG A 75 9.30 -4.70 7.54
CA ARG A 75 9.08 -3.70 6.50
C ARG A 75 8.22 -2.56 7.04
N HIS A 76 8.60 -1.31 6.74
CA HIS A 76 7.91 -0.11 7.19
C HIS A 76 7.83 0.93 6.07
N ASN A 77 6.80 1.78 6.12
CA ASN A 77 6.78 3.00 5.32
C ASN A 77 7.28 4.21 6.11
N VAL A 78 7.52 5.33 5.42
CA VAL A 78 8.00 6.59 6.00
C VAL A 78 7.06 7.10 7.10
N GLY A 79 5.75 6.95 6.92
CA GLY A 79 4.74 7.36 7.90
C GLY A 79 4.86 6.58 9.20
N GLU A 80 4.92 5.25 9.11
CA GLU A 80 5.12 4.35 10.24
C GLU A 80 6.45 4.64 10.94
N ALA A 81 7.55 4.78 10.19
CA ALA A 81 8.86 5.10 10.76
C ALA A 81 8.85 6.43 11.53
N THR A 82 8.17 7.45 11.00
CA THR A 82 8.00 8.75 11.66
C THR A 82 7.16 8.63 12.94
N MET A 83 6.10 7.82 12.92
CA MET A 83 5.27 7.57 14.10
C MET A 83 6.04 6.85 15.20
N VAL A 84 6.86 5.85 14.85
CA VAL A 84 7.74 5.15 15.79
C VAL A 84 8.70 6.13 16.47
N ASP A 85 9.43 6.93 15.70
CA ASP A 85 10.36 7.93 16.24
C ASP A 85 9.66 8.96 17.14
N ALA A 86 8.50 9.47 16.71
CA ALA A 86 7.73 10.43 17.50
C ALA A 86 7.24 9.87 18.83
N ASN A 87 6.78 8.61 18.88
CA ASN A 87 6.31 7.97 20.10
C ASN A 87 7.46 7.60 21.04
N GLN A 88 8.60 7.13 20.50
CA GLN A 88 9.81 6.88 21.28
C GLN A 88 10.29 8.14 22.01
N ARG A 89 10.27 9.30 21.33
CA ARG A 89 10.61 10.59 21.95
C ARG A 89 9.64 11.01 23.05
N LYS A 90 8.39 10.52 23.03
CA LYS A 90 7.38 10.76 24.06
C LYS A 90 7.37 9.70 25.16
N GLY A 91 8.27 8.72 25.11
CA GLY A 91 8.28 7.60 26.06
C GLY A 91 7.02 6.73 26.00
N MET A 92 6.29 6.76 24.88
CA MET A 92 5.10 5.93 24.69
C MET A 92 5.49 4.56 24.14
N ASP A 93 4.75 3.52 24.54
CA ASP A 93 4.85 2.19 23.94
C ASP A 93 4.46 2.21 22.44
N SER A 94 4.76 1.09 21.76
CA SER A 94 4.64 0.87 20.31
C SER A 94 3.53 1.67 19.61
N PRO A 95 3.82 2.38 18.50
CA PRO A 95 2.82 3.16 17.76
C PRO A 95 1.85 2.29 16.95
N PHE A 96 2.08 0.98 16.89
CA PHE A 96 1.28 0.07 16.10
C PHE A 96 0.01 -0.34 16.86
N PRO A 97 -1.07 -0.71 16.15
CA PRO A 97 -2.26 -1.23 16.79
C PRO A 97 -1.93 -2.38 17.75
N ALA A 98 -2.76 -2.57 18.77
CA ALA A 98 -2.65 -3.75 19.63
C ALA A 98 -2.68 -5.02 18.77
N LEU A 99 -1.88 -6.03 19.15
CA LEU A 99 -1.90 -7.33 18.49
C LEU A 99 -3.34 -7.86 18.40
N TYR A 100 -3.66 -8.51 17.29
CA TYR A 100 -4.94 -9.13 16.99
C TYR A 100 -6.09 -8.15 16.69
N SER A 101 -5.77 -6.88 16.43
CA SER A 101 -6.75 -5.85 16.03
C SER A 101 -6.82 -5.63 14.52
N ASN A 102 -5.76 -5.98 13.78
CA ASN A 102 -5.69 -5.83 12.32
C ASN A 102 -4.89 -7.00 11.74
N ALA A 103 -5.60 -7.90 11.06
CA ALA A 103 -5.03 -9.15 10.54
C ALA A 103 -3.79 -8.95 9.64
N PHE A 104 -3.72 -7.84 8.89
CA PHE A 104 -2.55 -7.55 8.06
C PHE A 104 -1.35 -7.06 8.87
N MET A 105 -1.58 -6.27 9.93
CA MET A 105 -0.52 -5.90 10.87
C MET A 105 -0.02 -7.13 11.65
N ASP A 106 -0.91 -8.04 12.04
CA ASP A 106 -0.54 -9.28 12.73
C ASP A 106 0.31 -10.19 11.82
N LEU A 107 -0.10 -10.35 10.54
CA LEU A 107 0.72 -11.03 9.53
C LEU A 107 2.14 -10.45 9.44
N ARG A 108 2.26 -9.11 9.50
CA ARG A 108 3.54 -8.40 9.43
C ARG A 108 4.42 -8.60 10.67
N GLU A 109 3.86 -9.03 11.80
CA GLU A 109 4.63 -9.47 12.98
C GLU A 109 4.88 -10.99 12.99
N THR A 110 3.97 -11.77 12.43
CA THR A 110 4.12 -13.22 12.23
C THR A 110 5.34 -13.55 11.36
N LEU A 111 5.61 -12.79 10.29
CA LEU A 111 6.76 -13.02 9.42
C LEU A 111 8.13 -12.79 10.11
N PRO A 112 8.36 -11.68 10.84
CA PRO A 112 9.52 -11.53 11.72
C PRO A 112 9.63 -12.61 12.80
N ALA A 113 8.51 -13.09 13.37
CA ALA A 113 8.54 -14.20 14.32
C ALA A 113 9.07 -15.51 13.69
N ILE A 114 8.67 -15.81 12.45
CA ILE A 114 9.26 -16.90 11.65
C ILE A 114 10.77 -16.65 11.43
N GLY A 115 11.16 -15.43 11.07
CA GLY A 115 12.57 -15.04 10.91
C GLY A 115 13.40 -15.25 12.18
N HIS A 116 12.86 -14.87 13.34
CA HIS A 116 13.49 -15.06 14.65
C HIS A 116 13.65 -16.55 15.00
N ALA A 117 12.66 -17.37 14.68
CA ALA A 117 12.76 -18.81 14.84
C ALA A 117 13.90 -19.38 13.99
N CYS A 118 14.05 -18.92 12.74
CA CYS A 118 15.15 -19.29 11.86
C CYS A 118 16.52 -18.84 12.40
N ASP A 119 16.65 -17.61 12.91
CA ASP A 119 17.89 -17.10 13.50
C ASP A 119 18.38 -17.93 14.69
N LYS A 120 17.46 -18.62 15.37
CA LYS A 120 17.70 -19.53 16.50
C LYS A 120 17.84 -21.00 16.10
N GLY A 121 17.78 -21.33 14.80
CA GLY A 121 17.81 -22.72 14.33
C GLY A 121 16.53 -23.53 14.62
N MET A 122 15.44 -22.85 14.95
CA MET A 122 14.14 -23.44 15.27
C MET A 122 13.24 -23.35 14.02
N VAL A 123 13.48 -24.25 13.07
CA VAL A 123 12.84 -24.21 11.75
C VAL A 123 11.54 -25.02 11.60
N PRO A 124 11.16 -25.96 12.50
CA PRO A 124 9.79 -26.47 12.59
C PRO A 124 8.90 -25.47 13.32
N ILE A 125 7.86 -24.99 12.66
CA ILE A 125 6.97 -23.93 13.14
C ILE A 125 5.52 -24.40 13.00
N VAL A 126 4.71 -24.18 14.04
CA VAL A 126 3.25 -24.30 14.00
C VAL A 126 2.67 -22.92 14.23
N LEU A 127 1.91 -22.41 13.26
CA LEU A 127 1.09 -21.22 13.48
C LEU A 127 -0.30 -21.68 13.91
N GLN A 128 -0.80 -21.22 15.05
CA GLN A 128 -2.07 -21.70 15.60
C GLN A 128 -2.85 -20.57 16.27
N ASP A 129 -4.17 -20.54 16.10
CA ASP A 129 -5.02 -19.59 16.80
C ASP A 129 -5.26 -20.02 18.25
N LYS A 130 -5.62 -19.08 19.13
CA LYS A 130 -5.87 -19.36 20.55
C LYS A 130 -7.00 -20.35 20.80
N GLY A 131 -7.94 -20.49 19.88
CA GLY A 131 -9.04 -21.44 19.97
C GLY A 131 -8.71 -22.82 19.41
N GLU A 132 -7.49 -23.00 18.88
CA GLU A 132 -7.02 -24.22 18.22
C GLU A 132 -7.96 -24.68 17.10
N MET A 133 -8.55 -23.73 16.38
CA MET A 133 -9.50 -23.98 15.29
C MET A 133 -8.82 -24.18 13.95
N SER A 134 -7.65 -23.57 13.75
CA SER A 134 -6.86 -23.56 12.52
C SER A 134 -5.37 -23.57 12.85
N GLY A 135 -4.62 -24.40 12.13
CA GLY A 135 -3.17 -24.54 12.30
C GLY A 135 -2.43 -24.67 10.98
N ILE A 136 -1.29 -24.00 10.86
CA ILE A 136 -0.36 -24.15 9.74
C ILE A 136 0.93 -24.78 10.25
N CYS A 137 1.16 -26.04 9.89
CA CYS A 137 2.46 -26.69 10.08
C CYS A 137 3.40 -26.21 8.98
N MET A 138 4.60 -25.76 9.35
CA MET A 138 5.57 -25.19 8.43
C MET A 138 6.98 -25.61 8.81
N ARG A 139 7.82 -25.90 7.79
CA ARG A 139 9.26 -25.94 7.97
C ARG A 139 9.96 -25.02 6.98
N VAL A 140 10.89 -24.21 7.48
CA VAL A 140 11.81 -23.46 6.63
C VAL A 140 12.94 -24.40 6.18
N LEU A 141 13.01 -24.65 4.88
CA LEU A 141 14.00 -25.56 4.28
C LEU A 141 15.37 -24.89 4.18
N GLU A 142 15.37 -23.66 3.69
CA GLU A 142 16.56 -22.84 3.48
C GLU A 142 16.16 -21.38 3.32
N VAL A 143 17.14 -20.49 3.47
CA VAL A 143 16.95 -19.06 3.25
C VAL A 143 17.91 -18.58 2.17
N ARG A 144 17.34 -17.98 1.13
CA ARG A 144 18.05 -17.43 -0.03
C ARG A 144 18.09 -15.91 0.06
N LYS A 145 19.06 -15.31 -0.62
CA LYS A 145 19.33 -13.88 -0.61
C LYS A 145 18.96 -13.29 -1.96
N PHE A 146 17.88 -12.52 -2.03
CA PHE A 146 17.55 -11.74 -3.23
C PHE A 146 18.52 -10.56 -3.39
N ASP A 147 18.64 -9.75 -2.34
CA ASP A 147 19.61 -8.68 -2.18
C ASP A 147 20.12 -8.63 -0.72
N ASP A 148 20.97 -7.66 -0.38
CA ASP A 148 21.54 -7.51 0.97
C ASP A 148 20.51 -7.28 2.09
N GLN A 149 19.26 -6.97 1.75
CA GLN A 149 18.20 -6.59 2.68
C GLN A 149 16.96 -7.49 2.61
N THR A 150 16.90 -8.40 1.64
CA THR A 150 15.69 -9.14 1.29
C THR A 150 15.95 -10.64 1.29
N PRO A 151 15.58 -11.33 2.38
CA PRO A 151 15.62 -12.78 2.43
C PRO A 151 14.42 -13.38 1.68
N ILE A 152 14.62 -14.59 1.14
CA ILE A 152 13.59 -15.44 0.58
C ILE A 152 13.61 -16.74 1.38
N LEU A 153 12.55 -17.01 2.14
CA LEU A 153 12.42 -18.23 2.94
C LEU A 153 11.75 -19.28 2.08
N ILE A 154 12.44 -20.38 1.81
CA ILE A 154 11.84 -21.52 1.12
C ILE A 154 11.18 -22.41 2.16
N VAL A 155 9.89 -22.66 2.01
CA VAL A 155 9.08 -23.32 3.03
C VAL A 155 8.29 -24.48 2.48
N VAL A 156 8.15 -25.52 3.29
CA VAL A 156 7.09 -26.51 3.12
C VAL A 156 6.02 -26.24 4.16
N PHE A 157 4.75 -26.33 3.76
CA PHE A 157 3.64 -26.05 4.65
C PHE A 157 2.46 -26.99 4.42
N GLN A 158 1.68 -27.18 5.48
CA GLN A 158 0.39 -27.86 5.47
C GLN A 158 -0.56 -27.12 6.40
N HIS A 159 -1.81 -26.98 5.98
CA HIS A 159 -2.87 -26.31 6.74
C HIS A 159 -3.91 -27.34 7.13
N ASP A 160 -4.29 -27.31 8.40
CA ASP A 160 -5.37 -28.11 8.94
C ASP A 160 -6.32 -27.23 9.73
N VAL A 161 -7.56 -27.69 9.83
CA VAL A 161 -8.58 -27.13 10.71
C VAL A 161 -8.98 -28.20 11.72
N LYS A 162 -9.48 -27.79 12.89
CA LYS A 162 -9.78 -28.68 14.02
C LYS A 162 -10.60 -29.91 13.64
N ASP A 163 -11.59 -29.73 12.78
CA ASP A 163 -12.51 -30.80 12.36
C ASP A 163 -11.97 -31.64 11.19
N ASN A 164 -10.77 -31.34 10.67
CA ASN A 164 -10.16 -32.02 9.54
C ASN A 164 -8.62 -31.99 9.65
N LEU A 165 -8.10 -32.65 10.67
CA LEU A 165 -6.67 -32.81 10.88
C LEU A 165 -6.10 -33.88 9.94
N SER A 166 -5.11 -33.52 9.14
CA SER A 166 -4.44 -34.49 8.28
C SER A 166 -3.51 -35.44 9.07
N PRO A 167 -3.46 -36.73 8.69
CA PRO A 167 -2.48 -37.67 9.26
C PRO A 167 -1.02 -37.22 9.06
N GLY A 168 -0.75 -36.49 7.96
CA GLY A 168 0.57 -35.95 7.64
C GLY A 168 1.06 -34.93 8.67
N SER A 169 0.23 -33.96 9.03
CA SER A 169 0.59 -32.98 10.06
C SER A 169 0.76 -33.61 11.43
N PHE A 170 -0.11 -34.56 11.80
CA PHE A 170 0.05 -35.30 13.06
C PHE A 170 1.40 -36.04 13.11
N ALA A 171 1.71 -36.83 12.07
CA ALA A 171 2.98 -37.54 11.99
C ALA A 171 4.20 -36.61 12.00
N TRP A 172 4.09 -35.46 11.32
CA TRP A 172 5.12 -34.43 11.32
C TRP A 172 5.33 -33.83 12.71
N ILE A 173 4.27 -33.40 13.41
CA ILE A 173 4.36 -32.86 14.78
C ILE A 173 4.94 -33.91 15.73
N SER A 174 4.41 -35.14 15.71
CA SER A 174 4.91 -36.24 16.56
C SER A 174 6.40 -36.50 16.33
N SER A 175 6.89 -36.36 15.09
CA SER A 175 8.32 -36.53 14.81
C SER A 175 9.20 -35.50 15.51
N TYR A 176 8.74 -34.28 15.76
CA TYR A 176 9.54 -33.28 16.48
C TYR A 176 9.35 -33.37 18.01
N VAL A 177 8.17 -33.79 18.46
CA VAL A 177 7.88 -33.96 19.89
C VAL A 177 8.56 -35.22 20.45
N SER A 178 8.52 -36.34 19.72
CA SER A 178 9.00 -37.64 20.20
C SER A 178 10.48 -37.89 19.95
N SER A 179 11.07 -37.34 18.88
CA SER A 179 12.40 -37.77 18.43
C SER A 179 13.56 -37.14 19.19
N GLY A 180 13.32 -36.23 20.16
CA GLY A 180 14.39 -35.40 20.74
C GLY A 180 15.21 -34.68 19.68
N SER A 181 14.62 -34.46 18.48
CA SER A 181 15.30 -33.88 17.34
C SER A 181 15.89 -32.54 17.75
N GLY A 182 17.18 -32.30 17.49
CA GLY A 182 17.92 -31.15 18.01
C GLY A 182 17.39 -29.75 17.65
N SER A 183 16.29 -29.63 16.89
CA SER A 183 15.55 -28.39 16.67
C SER A 183 14.19 -28.45 17.38
N PRO A 184 13.93 -27.58 18.38
CA PRO A 184 12.65 -27.54 19.07
C PRO A 184 11.54 -27.05 18.12
N LEU A 185 10.34 -27.64 18.28
CA LEU A 185 9.12 -27.18 17.63
C LEU A 185 8.69 -25.84 18.25
N VAL A 186 8.43 -24.84 17.40
CA VAL A 186 8.00 -23.51 17.85
C VAL A 186 6.54 -23.29 17.49
N THR A 187 5.75 -22.85 18.45
CA THR A 187 4.38 -22.39 18.20
C THR A 187 4.35 -20.87 18.14
N ILE A 188 3.76 -20.33 17.07
CA ILE A 188 3.46 -18.90 16.89
C ILE A 188 1.95 -18.74 16.98
N THR A 189 1.48 -17.93 17.92
CA THR A 189 0.04 -17.61 18.01
C THR A 189 -0.35 -16.74 16.82
N ALA A 190 -1.33 -17.19 16.04
CA ALA A 190 -1.82 -16.48 14.87
C ALA A 190 -3.35 -16.63 14.73
N THR A 191 -4.08 -15.54 14.68
CA THR A 191 -5.54 -15.48 14.42
C THR A 191 -5.93 -16.19 13.12
N VAL A 192 -7.18 -16.62 13.02
CA VAL A 192 -7.69 -17.26 11.80
C VAL A 192 -7.56 -16.33 10.59
N GLN A 193 -7.85 -15.04 10.77
CA GLN A 193 -7.79 -14.04 9.70
C GLN A 193 -6.35 -13.79 9.21
N GLU A 194 -5.35 -13.69 10.11
CA GLU A 194 -3.96 -13.55 9.68
C GLU A 194 -3.42 -14.84 9.03
N GLN A 195 -3.85 -16.01 9.51
CA GLN A 195 -3.57 -17.30 8.87
C GLN A 195 -4.15 -17.35 7.45
N HIS A 196 -5.36 -16.83 7.22
CA HIS A 196 -5.94 -16.76 5.88
C HIS A 196 -5.13 -15.89 4.92
N LEU A 197 -4.58 -14.77 5.37
CA LEU A 197 -3.66 -13.94 4.57
C LEU A 197 -2.36 -14.70 4.26
N LEU A 198 -1.76 -15.34 5.27
CA LEU A 198 -0.53 -16.13 5.09
C LEU A 198 -0.75 -17.30 4.12
N LEU A 199 -1.85 -18.02 4.25
CA LEU A 199 -2.21 -19.12 3.34
C LEU A 199 -2.46 -18.63 1.92
N ARG A 200 -3.04 -17.43 1.76
CA ARG A 200 -3.20 -16.84 0.43
C ARG A 200 -1.83 -16.55 -0.20
N ILE A 201 -0.91 -15.96 0.56
CA ILE A 201 0.48 -15.74 0.12
C ILE A 201 1.12 -17.07 -0.29
N LEU A 202 1.11 -18.07 0.59
CA LEU A 202 1.72 -19.38 0.37
C LEU A 202 1.13 -20.10 -0.86
N ASN A 203 -0.19 -20.06 -1.02
CA ASN A 203 -0.88 -20.69 -2.15
C ASN A 203 -0.72 -19.94 -3.48
N ASN A 204 -0.47 -18.63 -3.46
CA ASN A 204 -0.13 -17.87 -4.66
C ASN A 204 1.34 -18.11 -5.04
N ASN A 205 2.24 -18.09 -4.05
CA ASN A 205 3.68 -18.26 -4.26
C ASN A 205 4.04 -19.68 -4.70
N LYS A 206 3.34 -20.73 -4.24
CA LYS A 206 3.57 -22.10 -4.72
C LYS A 206 3.39 -22.26 -6.23
N LYS A 207 2.44 -21.50 -6.82
CA LYS A 207 2.15 -21.53 -8.27
C LYS A 207 3.23 -20.84 -9.10
N ARG A 208 4.09 -20.06 -8.44
CA ARG A 208 5.14 -19.25 -9.08
C ARG A 208 6.48 -19.96 -9.09
N LEU A 209 6.66 -21.01 -8.27
CA LEU A 209 7.89 -21.76 -8.21
C LEU A 209 8.14 -22.56 -9.49
N SER A 210 9.41 -22.63 -9.88
CA SER A 210 9.86 -23.53 -10.95
C SER A 210 9.57 -24.98 -10.59
N SER A 211 9.00 -25.73 -11.53
CA SER A 211 8.77 -27.18 -11.39
C SER A 211 10.08 -27.99 -11.35
N SER A 212 11.19 -27.41 -11.80
CA SER A 212 12.53 -28.01 -11.69
C SER A 212 13.10 -27.96 -10.27
N TYR A 213 12.64 -27.01 -9.45
CA TYR A 213 13.19 -26.80 -8.12
C TYR A 213 12.62 -27.82 -7.11
N LYS A 214 13.45 -28.78 -6.72
CA LYS A 214 13.08 -29.92 -5.87
C LYS A 214 14.02 -30.00 -4.65
N PRO A 215 13.79 -29.18 -3.61
CA PRO A 215 14.61 -29.18 -2.41
C PRO A 215 14.38 -30.46 -1.60
N LYS A 216 15.35 -30.82 -0.75
CA LYS A 216 15.27 -31.98 0.13
C LYS A 216 14.15 -31.81 1.16
N ARG A 217 13.31 -32.85 1.30
CA ARG A 217 12.20 -32.91 2.25
C ARG A 217 12.39 -34.06 3.24
N ALA A 218 11.79 -33.95 4.41
CA ALA A 218 11.69 -35.04 5.37
C ALA A 218 10.64 -36.06 4.90
N PRO A 219 10.73 -37.33 5.30
CA PRO A 219 9.74 -38.35 4.93
C PRO A 219 8.30 -38.01 5.35
N THR A 220 8.13 -37.28 6.46
CA THR A 220 6.85 -36.82 7.00
C THR A 220 6.21 -35.67 6.21
N GLU A 221 6.88 -35.15 5.17
CA GLU A 221 6.44 -33.94 4.43
C GLU A 221 5.93 -34.26 3.03
N SER A 222 5.60 -35.52 2.77
CA SER A 222 5.08 -35.96 1.47
C SER A 222 3.77 -35.25 1.09
N SER A 223 2.91 -34.94 2.06
CA SER A 223 1.66 -34.19 1.88
C SER A 223 1.83 -32.66 1.89
N PHE A 224 3.02 -32.15 2.24
CA PHE A 224 3.24 -30.72 2.38
C PHE A 224 3.43 -30.05 1.02
N SER A 225 2.90 -28.84 0.89
CA SER A 225 3.09 -27.97 -0.27
C SER A 225 4.40 -27.19 -0.15
N LEU A 226 5.15 -27.07 -1.24
CA LEU A 226 6.33 -26.21 -1.31
C LEU A 226 5.93 -24.80 -1.75
N SER A 227 6.46 -23.79 -1.07
CA SER A 227 6.23 -22.38 -1.37
C SER A 227 7.45 -21.56 -0.95
N PHE A 228 7.33 -20.23 -1.04
CA PHE A 228 8.30 -19.30 -0.50
C PHE A 228 7.60 -18.14 0.18
N LEU A 229 8.27 -17.57 1.18
CA LEU A 229 7.90 -16.34 1.87
C LEU A 229 8.97 -15.30 1.62
N ILE A 230 8.52 -14.07 1.41
CA ILE A 230 9.36 -12.88 1.37
C ILE A 230 8.74 -11.84 2.33
N PRO A 231 9.52 -10.83 2.76
CA PRO A 231 9.01 -9.79 3.63
C PRO A 231 7.74 -9.13 3.08
N VAL A 232 6.78 -8.89 3.97
CA VAL A 232 5.53 -8.18 3.64
C VAL A 232 5.57 -6.81 4.28
N GLY A 233 5.43 -5.77 3.46
CA GLY A 233 5.36 -4.39 3.90
C GLY A 233 4.00 -3.75 3.62
N PRO A 234 3.80 -2.51 4.08
CA PRO A 234 2.60 -1.76 3.75
C PRO A 234 2.48 -1.56 2.23
N LEU A 235 1.24 -1.47 1.75
CA LEU A 235 0.98 -1.14 0.35
C LEU A 235 1.48 0.25 -0.01
N GLY A 236 2.10 0.36 -1.18
CA GLY A 236 2.49 1.65 -1.76
C GLY A 236 1.27 2.48 -2.16
N ALA A 237 1.41 3.81 -2.18
CA ALA A 237 0.32 4.72 -2.52
C ALA A 237 -0.32 4.42 -3.89
N GLN A 238 0.50 4.07 -4.89
CA GLN A 238 0.01 3.75 -6.23
C GLN A 238 -0.81 2.46 -6.26
N ASP A 239 -0.38 1.43 -5.54
CA ASP A 239 -1.13 0.17 -5.46
C ASP A 239 -2.45 0.38 -4.72
N MET A 240 -2.44 1.10 -3.60
CA MET A 240 -3.68 1.50 -2.93
C MET A 240 -4.60 2.27 -3.87
N ALA A 241 -4.09 3.25 -4.63
CA ALA A 241 -4.91 4.03 -5.56
C ALA A 241 -5.51 3.17 -6.69
N LYS A 242 -4.75 2.18 -7.19
CA LYS A 242 -5.20 1.23 -8.22
C LYS A 242 -6.21 0.22 -7.67
N LEU A 243 -6.03 -0.26 -6.45
CA LEU A 243 -6.89 -1.27 -5.82
C LEU A 243 -8.20 -0.68 -5.30
N ASN A 244 -8.18 0.58 -4.84
CA ASN A 244 -9.35 1.36 -4.49
C ASN A 244 -10.11 1.88 -5.72
N ALA A 245 -9.48 1.87 -6.90
CA ALA A 245 -10.14 2.25 -8.14
C ALA A 245 -11.30 1.33 -8.48
N ASN A 246 -12.38 1.93 -8.97
CA ASN A 246 -13.39 1.22 -9.73
C ASN A 246 -13.58 1.91 -11.08
N ASN A 247 -13.05 1.31 -12.14
CA ASN A 247 -13.12 1.89 -13.49
C ASN A 247 -14.45 1.57 -14.20
N GLY A 248 -15.28 0.69 -13.62
CA GLY A 248 -16.61 0.34 -14.12
C GLY A 248 -17.72 1.10 -13.40
N CYS A 249 -18.86 0.44 -13.24
CA CYS A 249 -19.99 0.93 -12.46
C CYS A 249 -19.61 1.11 -11.00
N SER A 250 -19.93 2.25 -10.37
CA SER A 250 -19.60 2.54 -8.97
C SER A 250 -20.16 1.51 -7.98
N ILE A 251 -21.26 0.84 -8.34
CA ILE A 251 -21.94 -0.15 -7.50
C ILE A 251 -21.41 -1.56 -7.73
N CYS A 252 -21.47 -2.07 -8.98
CA CYS A 252 -21.15 -3.47 -9.29
C CYS A 252 -19.79 -3.69 -9.97
N GLY A 253 -19.15 -2.63 -10.47
CA GLY A 253 -17.86 -2.69 -11.17
C GLY A 253 -17.90 -3.21 -12.61
N GLU A 254 -19.06 -3.63 -13.12
CA GLU A 254 -19.25 -3.98 -14.53
C GLU A 254 -18.95 -2.78 -15.46
N PRO A 255 -18.61 -3.01 -16.75
CA PRO A 255 -18.37 -1.93 -17.70
C PRO A 255 -19.49 -0.90 -17.68
N ALA A 256 -19.14 0.34 -17.36
CA ALA A 256 -20.11 1.42 -17.28
C ALA A 256 -20.51 1.87 -18.69
N LYS A 257 -21.82 1.99 -18.91
CA LYS A 257 -22.39 2.45 -20.18
C LYS A 257 -22.82 3.92 -20.12
N GLN A 258 -22.99 4.45 -18.91
CA GLN A 258 -23.46 5.80 -18.70
C GLN A 258 -22.74 6.47 -17.51
N LYS A 259 -22.68 7.80 -17.56
CA LYS A 259 -22.26 8.65 -16.45
C LYS A 259 -23.49 9.33 -15.87
N CYS A 260 -23.41 9.76 -14.60
CA CYS A 260 -24.43 10.63 -14.04
C CYS A 260 -24.55 11.89 -14.90
N SER A 261 -25.74 12.14 -15.48
CA SER A 261 -25.97 13.27 -16.39
C SER A 261 -25.78 14.63 -15.72
N ARG A 262 -25.92 14.70 -14.39
CA ARG A 262 -25.79 15.94 -13.63
C ARG A 262 -24.35 16.31 -13.29
N CYS A 263 -23.55 15.32 -12.90
CA CYS A 263 -22.22 15.55 -12.33
C CYS A 263 -21.07 15.04 -13.20
N GLY A 264 -21.34 14.10 -14.12
CA GLY A 264 -20.35 13.48 -15.00
C GLY A 264 -19.35 12.54 -14.30
N ALA A 265 -19.26 12.55 -12.97
CA ALA A 265 -18.21 11.85 -12.23
C ALA A 265 -18.44 10.39 -11.91
N VAL A 266 -19.68 10.04 -11.58
CA VAL A 266 -19.98 8.66 -11.23
C VAL A 266 -20.48 7.93 -12.46
N ARG A 267 -20.00 6.70 -12.62
CA ARG A 267 -20.24 5.82 -13.76
C ARG A 267 -21.15 4.67 -13.35
N TYR A 268 -22.09 4.30 -14.21
CA TYR A 268 -23.04 3.21 -13.97
C TYR A 268 -23.18 2.31 -15.21
N CYS A 269 -23.46 1.02 -15.00
CA CYS A 269 -23.81 0.11 -16.09
C CYS A 269 -25.20 0.41 -16.66
N ASP A 270 -26.13 0.87 -15.81
CA ASP A 270 -27.53 1.18 -16.14
C ASP A 270 -28.18 2.10 -15.09
N ALA A 271 -29.47 2.42 -15.31
CA ALA A 271 -30.26 3.28 -14.44
C ALA A 271 -30.60 2.63 -13.08
N VAL A 272 -30.55 1.29 -12.98
CA VAL A 272 -30.83 0.57 -11.74
C VAL A 272 -29.73 0.84 -10.73
N CYS A 273 -28.46 0.66 -11.15
CA CYS A 273 -27.31 0.97 -10.30
C CYS A 273 -27.25 2.47 -9.95
N GLN A 274 -27.62 3.36 -10.88
CA GLN A 274 -27.69 4.80 -10.59
C GLN A 274 -28.73 5.13 -9.52
N LYS A 275 -29.94 4.56 -9.62
CA LYS A 275 -31.03 4.80 -8.66
C LYS A 275 -30.68 4.27 -7.27
N GLU A 276 -29.96 3.15 -7.21
CA GLU A 276 -29.49 2.57 -5.96
C GLU A 276 -28.42 3.43 -5.27
N ASP A 277 -27.42 3.89 -6.02
CA ASP A 277 -26.37 4.80 -5.50
C ASP A 277 -26.93 6.18 -5.13
N TRP A 278 -28.11 6.56 -5.64
CA TRP A 278 -28.62 7.93 -5.52
C TRP A 278 -28.69 8.44 -4.07
N LYS A 279 -28.98 7.59 -3.08
CA LYS A 279 -29.03 8.03 -1.67
C LYS A 279 -27.66 8.51 -1.16
N SER A 280 -26.59 7.79 -1.48
CA SER A 280 -25.21 8.14 -1.15
C SER A 280 -24.63 9.20 -2.10
N HIS A 281 -24.99 9.13 -3.38
CA HIS A 281 -24.45 10.00 -4.41
C HIS A 281 -25.09 11.39 -4.43
N ARG A 282 -26.40 11.53 -4.16
CA ARG A 282 -27.14 12.80 -4.30
C ARG A 282 -26.52 13.97 -3.54
N PRO A 283 -26.05 13.85 -2.28
CA PRO A 283 -25.40 14.94 -1.57
C PRO A 283 -24.18 15.46 -2.32
N LEU A 284 -23.30 14.55 -2.76
CA LEU A 284 -22.10 14.86 -3.54
C LEU A 284 -22.46 15.42 -4.93
N CYS A 285 -23.42 14.81 -5.61
CA CYS A 285 -23.87 15.20 -6.94
C CYS A 285 -24.49 16.60 -6.98
N SER A 286 -25.24 16.97 -5.93
CA SER A 286 -25.89 18.28 -5.84
C SER A 286 -24.92 19.36 -5.39
N GLY A 287 -23.89 19.00 -4.62
CA GLY A 287 -22.90 19.93 -4.09
C GLY A 287 -22.10 20.68 -5.14
N TRP A 288 -22.01 20.18 -6.38
CA TRP A 288 -21.22 20.83 -7.44
C TRP A 288 -21.94 21.94 -8.17
N GLN A 289 -23.28 21.96 -8.15
CA GLN A 289 -24.04 23.05 -8.76
C GLN A 289 -23.96 24.30 -7.87
N GLY A 290 -23.37 25.37 -8.41
CA GLY A 290 -23.13 26.61 -7.69
C GLY A 290 -21.89 26.60 -6.79
N ALA A 291 -21.01 25.60 -6.91
CA ALA A 291 -19.71 25.63 -6.26
C ALA A 291 -18.83 26.75 -6.84
N LYS A 292 -18.00 27.37 -6.00
CA LYS A 292 -17.02 28.37 -6.41
C LYS A 292 -15.79 27.68 -6.97
N TRP A 293 -15.56 27.86 -8.27
CA TRP A 293 -14.39 27.31 -8.97
C TRP A 293 -13.38 28.42 -9.25
N GLN A 294 -12.10 28.10 -9.07
CA GLN A 294 -10.99 28.97 -9.39
C GLN A 294 -10.11 28.32 -10.47
N GLY A 295 -10.11 28.91 -11.66
CA GLY A 295 -9.19 28.53 -12.72
C GLY A 295 -7.76 28.90 -12.34
N ILE A 296 -6.82 27.97 -12.51
CA ILE A 296 -5.40 28.14 -12.24
C ILE A 296 -4.56 27.51 -13.34
N THR A 297 -3.51 28.20 -13.75
CA THR A 297 -2.54 27.70 -14.73
C THR A 297 -1.40 27.01 -14.00
N PHE A 298 -1.01 25.82 -14.45
CA PHE A 298 0.05 25.03 -13.84
C PHE A 298 1.18 24.74 -14.81
N ILE A 299 2.34 24.37 -14.27
CA ILE A 299 3.48 23.85 -15.01
C ILE A 299 3.84 22.46 -14.48
N LEU A 300 4.61 21.69 -15.25
CA LEU A 300 5.11 20.40 -14.78
C LEU A 300 6.06 20.60 -13.61
N ALA A 301 5.91 19.76 -12.58
CA ALA A 301 6.78 19.81 -11.41
C ALA A 301 8.26 19.59 -11.76
N ASP A 302 8.55 18.79 -12.81
CA ASP A 302 9.93 18.48 -13.24
C ASP A 302 10.65 19.68 -13.87
N LEU A 303 9.92 20.60 -14.51
CA LEU A 303 10.53 21.76 -15.18
C LEU A 303 11.23 22.72 -14.20
N GLN A 304 10.78 22.78 -12.94
CA GLN A 304 11.40 23.59 -11.89
C GLN A 304 12.77 23.08 -11.44
N VAL A 305 12.98 21.77 -11.58
CA VAL A 305 14.19 21.06 -11.14
C VAL A 305 14.94 20.48 -12.32
N ALA A 306 14.67 21.00 -13.52
CA ALA A 306 15.40 20.73 -14.75
C ALA A 306 16.92 20.78 -14.50
N GLY A 307 17.63 19.75 -14.95
CA GLY A 307 19.06 19.58 -14.71
C GLY A 307 19.47 19.11 -13.31
N HIS A 308 18.56 19.11 -12.32
CA HIS A 308 18.78 18.61 -10.96
C HIS A 308 18.17 17.22 -10.75
N TYR A 309 18.60 16.56 -9.67
CA TYR A 309 17.95 15.33 -9.19
C TYR A 309 16.81 15.70 -8.26
N ALA A 310 15.63 15.15 -8.52
CA ALA A 310 14.46 15.32 -7.67
C ALA A 310 14.13 13.99 -7.01
N LEU A 311 13.72 14.05 -5.74
CA LEU A 311 13.24 12.89 -4.99
C LEU A 311 11.86 13.20 -4.42
N ARG A 312 10.85 12.42 -4.84
CA ARG A 312 9.49 12.50 -4.29
C ARG A 312 9.30 11.41 -3.23
N ILE A 313 9.00 11.84 -2.01
CA ILE A 313 8.71 10.94 -0.88
C ILE A 313 7.29 11.21 -0.36
N SER A 314 6.53 10.14 -0.24
CA SER A 314 5.22 10.03 0.38
C SER A 314 5.33 9.25 1.68
N ARG A 315 4.39 9.49 2.61
CA ARG A 315 4.30 8.70 3.86
C ARG A 315 4.11 7.19 3.62
N PHE A 316 3.60 6.81 2.46
CA PHE A 316 3.37 5.41 2.10
C PHE A 316 4.57 4.75 1.42
N ASP A 317 5.67 5.47 1.27
CA ASP A 317 6.87 4.94 0.64
C ASP A 317 7.67 4.08 1.60
N ASN A 318 8.22 2.99 1.09
CA ASN A 318 8.96 2.01 1.87
C ASN A 318 10.41 2.47 2.09
N VAL A 319 10.95 2.27 3.29
CA VAL A 319 12.22 2.88 3.71
C VAL A 319 13.43 1.95 3.52
N GLN A 320 13.22 0.63 3.39
CA GLN A 320 14.32 -0.35 3.52
C GLN A 320 15.00 -0.80 2.21
N HIS A 321 14.54 -0.38 1.03
CA HIS A 321 14.88 -1.07 -0.22
C HIS A 321 15.87 -0.38 -1.17
N ASN A 322 16.67 0.59 -0.72
CA ASN A 322 17.44 1.50 -1.60
C ASN A 322 16.54 2.17 -2.67
N ASP A 323 15.22 2.18 -2.43
CA ASP A 323 14.20 2.66 -3.35
C ASP A 323 14.39 4.15 -3.64
N MET A 324 14.94 4.89 -2.68
CA MET A 324 15.29 6.29 -2.85
C MET A 324 16.27 6.52 -4.01
N GLY A 325 17.22 5.61 -4.23
CA GLY A 325 18.18 5.72 -5.35
C GLY A 325 17.54 5.45 -6.71
N LEU A 326 16.60 4.49 -6.78
CA LEU A 326 15.84 4.20 -8.00
C LEU A 326 14.82 5.29 -8.33
N ARG A 327 14.32 6.01 -7.32
CA ARG A 327 13.37 7.12 -7.45
C ARG A 327 14.04 8.46 -7.72
N MET A 328 15.37 8.50 -7.65
CA MET A 328 16.15 9.69 -7.95
C MET A 328 16.26 9.80 -9.47
N GLU A 329 15.18 10.29 -10.07
CA GLU A 329 15.13 10.54 -11.50
C GLU A 329 15.74 11.91 -11.80
N ARG A 330 16.51 11.99 -12.89
CA ARG A 330 16.88 13.27 -13.45
C ARG A 330 15.61 13.87 -14.04
N ALA A 331 15.22 15.04 -13.55
CA ALA A 331 14.06 15.75 -14.08
C ALA A 331 14.27 15.96 -15.59
N LYS A 332 13.31 15.49 -16.39
CA LYS A 332 13.40 15.59 -17.85
C LYS A 332 13.03 17.00 -18.29
N ASP A 333 13.81 17.56 -19.19
CA ASP A 333 13.47 18.80 -19.87
C ASP A 333 12.32 18.56 -20.87
N ASN A 334 11.39 19.52 -20.97
CA ASN A 334 10.36 19.59 -22.02
C ASN A 334 9.45 18.36 -22.16
N GLN A 335 8.70 18.03 -21.11
CA GLN A 335 7.49 17.25 -21.28
C GLN A 335 6.34 18.19 -21.67
N GLY A 336 5.55 17.79 -22.67
CA GLY A 336 4.29 18.46 -23.04
C GLY A 336 3.26 18.40 -21.89
N PRO A 337 2.05 18.95 -22.08
CA PRO A 337 1.03 18.93 -21.03
C PRO A 337 0.73 17.48 -20.58
N PRO A 338 0.43 17.25 -19.28
CA PRO A 338 0.04 15.93 -18.80
C PRO A 338 -1.14 15.34 -19.59
N GLU A 339 -1.29 14.02 -19.65
CA GLU A 339 -2.44 13.40 -20.29
C GLU A 339 -3.75 13.69 -19.54
N ASN A 340 -4.85 13.99 -20.26
CA ASN A 340 -6.15 14.28 -19.63
C ASN A 340 -6.95 13.00 -19.32
N THR A 341 -6.43 12.18 -18.40
CA THR A 341 -7.06 10.90 -18.05
C THR A 341 -8.44 11.04 -17.38
N HIS A 342 -8.73 12.20 -16.79
CA HIS A 342 -10.01 12.50 -16.15
C HIS A 342 -11.04 13.14 -17.12
N GLY A 343 -10.57 13.69 -18.24
CA GLY A 343 -11.41 14.45 -19.17
C GLY A 343 -12.02 15.69 -18.49
N THR A 344 -13.30 15.93 -18.73
CA THR A 344 -14.08 17.01 -18.08
C THR A 344 -14.72 16.58 -16.75
N THR A 345 -14.28 15.44 -16.22
CA THR A 345 -14.89 14.84 -15.04
C THR A 345 -14.24 15.38 -13.77
N PRO A 346 -15.00 15.85 -12.76
CA PRO A 346 -14.41 16.25 -11.48
C PRO A 346 -13.67 15.11 -10.78
N PHE A 347 -12.49 15.40 -10.24
CA PHE A 347 -11.64 14.44 -9.52
C PHE A 347 -10.98 15.11 -8.30
N ILE A 348 -10.41 14.32 -7.40
CA ILE A 348 -9.79 14.84 -6.17
C ILE A 348 -8.29 15.04 -6.40
N VAL A 349 -7.80 16.24 -6.10
CA VAL A 349 -6.38 16.57 -6.00
C VAL A 349 -6.01 16.88 -4.57
N LYS A 350 -4.78 16.57 -4.18
CA LYS A 350 -4.13 17.12 -3.00
C LYS A 350 -3.38 18.38 -3.42
N ILE A 351 -3.64 19.46 -2.72
CA ILE A 351 -2.92 20.74 -2.83
C ILE A 351 -2.02 20.84 -1.61
N GLN A 352 -0.74 21.14 -1.83
CA GLN A 352 0.24 21.31 -0.78
C GLN A 352 0.98 22.63 -0.99
N VAL A 353 0.82 23.54 -0.04
CA VAL A 353 1.48 24.84 -0.03
C VAL A 353 2.86 24.68 0.56
N ASN A 354 3.88 25.24 -0.09
CA ASN A 354 5.20 25.32 0.49
C ASN A 354 5.21 26.36 1.62
N SER A 355 5.71 26.00 2.79
CA SER A 355 5.71 26.91 3.94
C SER A 355 6.95 26.70 4.78
N SER A 356 7.63 27.80 5.08
CA SER A 356 8.77 27.86 5.99
C SER A 356 8.39 27.61 7.47
N GLN A 357 7.08 27.59 7.76
CA GLN A 357 6.50 27.28 9.06
C GLN A 357 6.00 25.83 9.17
N ALA A 358 6.13 25.02 8.11
CA ALA A 358 5.66 23.64 8.11
C ALA A 358 6.49 22.73 9.03
N LEU A 359 5.95 22.39 10.20
CA LEU A 359 6.59 21.45 11.13
C LEU A 359 6.44 19.99 10.65
N GLY A 360 7.55 19.39 10.18
CA GLY A 360 7.66 17.96 9.85
C GLY A 360 9.12 17.50 9.62
N PRO A 361 9.41 16.19 9.63
CA PRO A 361 10.78 15.66 9.57
C PRO A 361 11.55 15.99 8.28
N ALA A 362 10.83 16.27 7.18
CA ALA A 362 11.44 16.69 5.92
C ALA A 362 11.93 18.17 5.95
N HIS A 363 11.42 18.98 6.88
CA HIS A 363 11.74 20.40 7.00
C HIS A 363 13.11 20.66 7.65
N THR A 364 13.66 19.71 8.41
CA THR A 364 15.01 19.81 9.01
C THR A 364 16.16 19.73 7.99
N ILE A 365 15.86 19.50 6.70
CA ILE A 365 16.86 19.31 5.65
C ILE A 365 17.07 20.60 4.82
N LEU A 366 16.19 21.60 4.92
CA LEU A 366 16.30 22.84 4.15
C LEU A 366 17.00 23.95 4.97
N PRO A 367 17.98 24.66 4.39
CA PRO A 367 18.67 25.75 5.07
C PRO A 367 17.70 26.89 5.40
N SER A 368 17.92 27.52 6.56
CA SER A 368 17.12 28.61 7.14
C SER A 368 16.92 29.86 6.26
N ASN A 369 17.54 29.90 5.09
CA ASN A 369 17.68 31.06 4.23
C ASN A 369 16.73 30.98 3.02
N ALA A 370 16.11 29.83 2.78
CA ALA A 370 15.10 29.61 1.73
C ALA A 370 13.68 29.97 2.22
N ARG A 371 13.56 31.03 3.02
CA ARG A 371 12.31 31.48 3.66
C ARG A 371 11.49 32.36 2.74
N ASP A 372 11.02 31.79 1.63
CA ASP A 372 9.96 32.42 0.84
C ASP A 372 8.66 31.66 1.13
N ASP A 373 7.82 32.21 1.99
CA ASP A 373 6.57 31.57 2.41
C ASP A 373 5.59 31.56 1.23
N GLY A 374 5.29 30.37 0.70
CA GLY A 374 4.15 30.20 -0.21
C GLY A 374 4.33 30.72 -1.64
N SER A 375 5.56 30.80 -2.18
CA SER A 375 5.76 31.16 -3.60
C SER A 375 5.39 30.05 -4.59
N ASN A 376 5.11 28.84 -4.10
CA ASN A 376 4.60 27.76 -4.93
C ASN A 376 3.62 26.82 -4.19
N ILE A 377 2.76 26.17 -4.98
CA ILE A 377 1.88 25.08 -4.54
C ILE A 377 2.10 23.85 -5.42
N LEU A 378 2.09 22.68 -4.80
CA LEU A 378 2.15 21.39 -5.47
C LEU A 378 0.74 20.79 -5.52
N ILE A 379 0.28 20.42 -6.71
CA ILE A 379 -1.05 19.84 -6.95
C ILE A 379 -0.89 18.47 -7.59
N TYR A 380 -1.47 17.43 -7.00
CA TYR A 380 -1.46 16.08 -7.57
C TYR A 380 -2.66 15.24 -7.18
N ASP A 381 -3.07 14.31 -8.04
CA ASP A 381 -4.06 13.29 -7.68
C ASP A 381 -3.41 12.06 -7.05
N GLN A 382 -4.23 11.18 -6.47
CA GLN A 382 -3.73 9.99 -5.77
C GLN A 382 -2.92 9.05 -6.68
N ARG A 383 -3.25 8.99 -7.98
CA ARG A 383 -2.57 8.14 -8.96
C ARG A 383 -1.35 8.81 -9.61
N ARG A 384 -1.08 10.08 -9.30
CA ARG A 384 -0.06 10.91 -9.97
C ARG A 384 -0.23 10.94 -11.50
N THR A 385 -1.48 10.86 -11.97
CA THR A 385 -1.82 11.14 -13.37
C THR A 385 -1.75 12.64 -13.65
N ILE A 386 -1.91 13.45 -12.60
CA ILE A 386 -1.53 14.85 -12.58
C ILE A 386 -0.57 15.09 -11.42
N ASP A 387 0.53 15.78 -11.70
CA ASP A 387 1.55 16.14 -10.72
C ASP A 387 2.27 17.42 -11.17
N VAL A 388 1.80 18.55 -10.66
CA VAL A 388 2.06 19.87 -11.24
C VAL A 388 2.36 20.88 -10.15
N ILE A 389 3.14 21.90 -10.48
CA ILE A 389 3.44 23.03 -9.61
C ILE A 389 2.75 24.27 -10.17
N VAL A 390 2.22 25.10 -9.29
CA VAL A 390 1.83 26.47 -9.62
C VAL A 390 2.74 27.43 -8.86
N LEU A 391 3.21 28.46 -9.55
CA LEU A 391 4.05 29.50 -8.98
C LEU A 391 3.25 30.78 -8.81
N ARG A 392 3.54 31.47 -7.72
CA ARG A 392 3.20 32.88 -7.59
C ARG A 392 4.28 33.68 -8.31
N ALA A 393 3.93 34.36 -9.39
CA ALA A 393 4.89 35.21 -10.10
C ALA A 393 5.35 36.36 -9.16
N PRO A 394 6.66 36.58 -8.98
CA PRO A 394 7.17 37.58 -8.03
C PRO A 394 6.70 39.01 -8.32
N GLU A 395 6.49 39.33 -9.59
CA GLU A 395 6.09 40.66 -10.10
C GLU A 395 4.65 40.69 -10.65
N ALA A 396 3.84 39.65 -10.36
CA ALA A 396 2.45 39.65 -10.80
C ALA A 396 1.64 40.77 -10.15
N SER A 397 0.77 41.39 -10.94
CA SER A 397 -0.30 42.26 -10.44
C SER A 397 -1.24 41.50 -9.49
N GLU A 398 -2.02 42.23 -8.68
CA GLU A 398 -3.00 41.60 -7.78
C GLU A 398 -4.00 40.71 -8.53
N GLU A 399 -4.42 41.11 -9.74
CA GLU A 399 -5.33 40.32 -10.57
C GLU A 399 -4.70 39.01 -11.06
N GLU A 400 -3.42 39.03 -11.42
CA GLU A 400 -2.67 37.84 -11.86
C GLU A 400 -2.36 36.90 -10.68
N ALA A 401 -2.14 37.45 -9.49
CA ALA A 401 -1.88 36.67 -8.28
C ALA A 401 -3.16 36.11 -7.64
N ALA A 402 -4.33 36.74 -7.88
CA ALA A 402 -5.59 36.40 -7.24
C ALA A 402 -5.97 34.90 -7.32
N PRO A 403 -5.80 34.19 -8.47
CA PRO A 403 -6.07 32.76 -8.52
C PRO A 403 -5.22 31.92 -7.57
N PHE A 404 -3.91 32.20 -7.53
CA PHE A 404 -2.97 31.53 -6.66
C PHE A 404 -3.27 31.81 -5.18
N ASP A 405 -3.52 33.08 -4.87
CA ASP A 405 -3.77 33.55 -3.51
C ASP A 405 -5.10 32.97 -2.98
N ALA A 406 -6.13 32.86 -3.83
CA ALA A 406 -7.41 32.23 -3.46
C ALA A 406 -7.28 30.73 -3.13
N VAL A 407 -6.51 29.97 -3.93
CA VAL A 407 -6.25 28.55 -3.67
C VAL A 407 -5.38 28.37 -2.42
N THR A 408 -4.39 29.23 -2.22
CA THR A 408 -3.53 29.19 -1.03
C THR A 408 -4.32 29.52 0.23
N ALA A 409 -5.17 30.55 0.20
CA ALA A 409 -6.04 30.93 1.30
C ALA A 409 -6.96 29.77 1.72
N LEU A 410 -7.54 29.04 0.76
CA LEU A 410 -8.32 27.84 1.02
C LEU A 410 -7.54 26.81 1.85
N VAL A 411 -6.31 26.50 1.43
CA VAL A 411 -5.47 25.52 2.13
C VAL A 411 -5.10 26.01 3.52
N ARG A 412 -4.81 27.30 3.67
CA ARG A 412 -4.45 27.92 4.96
C ARG A 412 -5.62 27.89 5.95
N GLU A 413 -6.83 28.17 5.48
CA GLU A 413 -8.04 28.25 6.30
C GLU A 413 -8.61 26.87 6.64
N LYS A 414 -8.68 25.96 5.65
CA LYS A 414 -9.43 24.70 5.75
C LYS A 414 -8.57 23.43 5.67
N GLY A 415 -7.28 23.57 5.44
CA GLY A 415 -6.35 22.45 5.29
C GLY A 415 -5.67 22.03 6.60
N ASP A 416 -5.12 20.82 6.62
CA ASP A 416 -4.33 20.27 7.73
C ASP A 416 -3.15 21.19 8.03
N ARG A 417 -3.17 21.80 9.23
CA ARG A 417 -2.18 22.78 9.72
C ARG A 417 -1.92 23.93 8.74
N GLY A 418 -2.88 24.22 7.86
CA GLY A 418 -2.72 25.23 6.81
C GLY A 418 -1.67 24.88 5.74
N ILE A 419 -1.29 23.60 5.59
CA ILE A 419 -0.22 23.19 4.66
C ILE A 419 -0.76 22.39 3.49
N LYS A 420 -1.81 21.60 3.71
CA LYS A 420 -2.36 20.71 2.68
C LYS A 420 -3.87 20.55 2.82
N ALA A 421 -4.56 20.52 1.69
CA ALA A 421 -5.97 20.19 1.62
C ALA A 421 -6.19 19.28 0.40
N PHE A 422 -7.25 18.48 0.41
CA PHE A 422 -7.75 17.84 -0.81
C PHE A 422 -8.94 18.63 -1.34
N CYS A 423 -8.96 18.88 -2.64
CA CYS A 423 -9.98 19.67 -3.31
C CYS A 423 -10.52 18.90 -4.51
N TRP A 424 -11.76 19.19 -4.90
CA TRP A 424 -12.23 18.79 -6.23
C TRP A 424 -11.57 19.69 -7.28
N ALA A 425 -11.20 19.08 -8.39
CA ALA A 425 -10.63 19.76 -9.54
C ALA A 425 -11.28 19.25 -10.84
N ILE A 426 -11.32 20.10 -11.85
CA ILE A 426 -11.71 19.76 -13.22
C ILE A 426 -10.61 20.24 -14.15
N ARG A 427 -10.23 19.43 -15.13
CA ARG A 427 -9.31 19.88 -16.16
C ARG A 427 -10.07 20.66 -17.24
N THR A 428 -9.74 21.94 -17.37
CA THR A 428 -10.42 22.88 -18.28
C THR A 428 -9.60 23.20 -19.54
N GLY A 429 -8.32 22.81 -19.55
CA GLY A 429 -7.43 22.99 -20.69
C GLY A 429 -6.13 22.20 -20.55
N GLU A 430 -5.23 22.39 -21.50
CA GLU A 430 -3.95 21.67 -21.52
C GLU A 430 -3.08 21.98 -20.28
N TRP A 431 -3.11 23.23 -19.82
CA TRP A 431 -2.32 23.72 -18.69
C TRP A 431 -3.17 24.35 -17.57
N THR A 432 -4.48 24.13 -17.59
CA THR A 432 -5.40 24.77 -16.64
C THR A 432 -6.25 23.76 -15.89
N LEU A 433 -6.45 24.04 -14.60
CA LEU A 433 -7.38 23.35 -13.71
C LEU A 433 -8.34 24.35 -13.09
N ASP A 434 -9.59 23.95 -12.93
CA ASP A 434 -10.53 24.64 -12.07
C ASP A 434 -10.55 23.92 -10.72
N ILE A 435 -10.23 24.63 -9.63
CA ILE A 435 -10.20 24.13 -8.26
C ILE A 435 -11.44 24.60 -7.51
N CYS A 436 -12.15 23.67 -6.86
CA CYS A 436 -13.30 24.01 -6.03
C CYS A 436 -12.85 24.59 -4.67
N LEU A 437 -13.33 25.79 -4.34
CA LEU A 437 -12.91 26.54 -3.14
C LEU A 437 -13.84 26.37 -1.93
N ASP A 438 -15.07 25.91 -2.12
CA ASP A 438 -16.10 25.97 -1.09
C ASP A 438 -16.77 24.63 -0.77
N ARG A 439 -16.53 23.58 -1.57
CA ARG A 439 -17.07 22.23 -1.37
C ARG A 439 -15.95 21.21 -1.27
N LEU A 440 -15.31 21.12 -0.10
CA LEU A 440 -14.23 20.15 0.12
C LEU A 440 -14.78 18.73 0.35
N PRO A 441 -14.05 17.66 -0.01
CA PRO A 441 -14.41 16.29 0.34
C PRO A 441 -14.66 16.09 1.85
N ASP A 442 -15.86 15.61 2.19
CA ASP A 442 -16.39 15.54 3.58
C ASP A 442 -15.57 14.65 4.55
N TRP A 443 -14.74 13.74 4.02
CA TRP A 443 -13.89 12.86 4.83
C TRP A 443 -12.63 13.56 5.35
N GLN A 444 -12.33 14.77 4.89
CA GLN A 444 -11.24 15.57 5.43
C GLN A 444 -11.67 16.27 6.71
N LYS A 445 -11.54 15.56 7.82
CA LYS A 445 -11.59 16.14 9.17
C LYS A 445 -10.16 16.21 9.68
N TRP A 446 -9.65 17.42 9.85
CA TRP A 446 -8.28 17.69 10.29
C TRP A 446 -8.20 17.91 11.78
#